data_AF-A0A5K0XNV3-F1
#
_entry.id   AF-A0A5K0XNV3-F1
#
_cell.length_a   1.000
_cell.length_b   1.000
_cell.length_c   1.000
_cell.angle_alpha   90.00
_cell.angle_beta   90.00
_cell.angle_gamma   90.00
#
_symmetry.space_group_name_H-M   'P 1'
#
loop_
_entity.id
_entity.type
_entity.pdbx_description
1 polymer ?
#
loop_
_entity_poly.entity_id
_entity_poly.type
_entity_poly.pdbx_seq_one_letter_code
_entity_poly.pdbx_strand_id
1 'polypeptide(L)' 'DFLNMFFQHVYKPIPLDYNLVLAMLWRHPENVVLEKVKVVHYCAA' A
#
# COMPACT_ATOMS: atom_id res chain seq x y z
N ASP A 1 -11.49 -9.05 1.44
CA ASP A 1 -12.88 -8.57 1.20
C ASP A 1 -13.72 -8.33 2.43
N PHE A 2 -13.83 -9.26 3.39
CA PHE A 2 -14.67 -9.06 4.59
C PHE A 2 -14.50 -7.69 5.27
N LEU A 3 -13.26 -7.29 5.58
CA LEU A 3 -12.97 -5.99 6.21
C LEU A 3 -13.29 -4.80 5.29
N ASN A 4 -13.12 -4.96 3.98
CA ASN A 4 -13.45 -3.91 3.01
C ASN A 4 -14.95 -3.66 2.99
N MET A 5 -15.78 -4.71 3.03
CA MET A 5 -17.24 -4.59 3.09
C MET A 5 -17.71 -4.04 4.44
N PHE A 6 -17.17 -4.58 5.54
CA PHE A 6 -17.57 -4.18 6.88
C PHE A 6 -17.25 -2.71 7.18
N PHE A 7 -16.09 -2.21 6.72
CA PHE A 7 -15.63 -0.85 6.96
C PHE A 7 -15.84 0.12 5.79
N GLN A 8 -16.63 -0.23 4.78
CA GLN A 8 -16.77 0.55 3.54
C GLN A 8 -17.10 2.03 3.76
N HIS A 9 -17.92 2.35 4.77
CA HIS A 9 -18.38 3.72 5.05
C HIS A 9 -17.48 4.51 6.01
N VAL A 10 -16.50 3.84 6.63
CA VAL A 10 -15.55 4.46 7.58
C VAL A 10 -14.11 4.37 7.09
N TYR A 11 -13.89 3.79 5.91
CA TYR A 11 -12.59 3.59 5.32
C TYR A 11 -11.86 4.93 5.16
N LYS A 12 -10.60 4.95 5.60
CA LYS A 12 -9.67 6.06 5.39
C LYS A 12 -8.42 5.51 4.71
N PRO A 13 -8.02 6.05 3.55
CA PRO A 13 -6.83 5.58 2.88
C PRO A 13 -5.59 5.90 3.73
N ILE A 14 -4.70 4.92 3.82
CA ILE A 14 -3.38 5.08 4.42
C ILE A 14 -2.41 5.46 3.29
N PRO A 15 -1.52 6.45 3.49
CA PRO A 15 -0.50 6.78 2.53
C PRO A 15 0.39 5.58 2.15
N LEU A 16 0.84 5.53 0.89
CA LEU A 16 1.59 4.40 0.31
C LEU A 16 2.90 4.11 1.05
N ASP A 17 3.56 5.12 1.60
CA ASP A 17 4.81 5.01 2.35
C ASP A 17 4.67 4.21 3.67
N TYR A 18 3.45 4.03 4.19
CA TYR A 18 3.17 3.17 5.35
C TYR A 18 2.68 1.77 4.98
N ASN A 19 2.52 1.46 3.69
CA ASN A 19 2.10 0.14 3.22
C ASN A 19 2.55 -0.11 1.78
N LEU A 20 3.85 0.03 1.52
CA LEU A 20 4.38 -0.14 0.17
C LEU A 20 4.40 -1.62 -0.20
N VAL A 21 3.53 -2.02 -1.12
CA VAL A 21 3.55 -3.38 -1.69
C VAL A 21 4.68 -3.47 -2.72
N LEU A 22 5.53 -4.50 -2.61
CA LEU A 22 6.74 -4.64 -3.43
C LEU A 22 6.47 -4.57 -4.95
N ALA A 23 5.33 -5.10 -5.40
CA ALA A 23 4.92 -5.06 -6.81
C ALA A 23 4.79 -3.62 -7.38
N MET A 24 4.60 -2.60 -6.54
CA MET A 24 4.56 -1.20 -6.96
C MET A 24 5.91 -0.73 -7.51
N LEU A 25 7.03 -1.26 -7.00
CA LEU A 25 8.38 -0.94 -7.51
C LEU A 25 8.59 -1.42 -8.93
N TRP A 26 7.92 -2.48 -9.35
CA TRP A 26 8.03 -3.01 -10.70
C TRP A 26 7.05 -2.38 -11.68
N ARG A 27 5.82 -2.07 -11.23
CA ARG A 27 4.75 -1.56 -12.11
C ARG A 27 4.75 -0.05 -12.25
N HIS A 28 5.11 0.68 -11.18
CA HIS A 28 5.04 2.13 -11.10
C HIS A 28 6.20 2.72 -10.28
N PRO A 29 7.47 2.45 -10.66
CA PRO A 29 8.64 2.93 -9.93
C PRO A 29 8.67 4.46 -9.79
N GLU A 30 8.12 5.21 -10.75
CA GLU A 30 8.05 6.67 -10.76
C GLU A 30 7.22 7.24 -9.60
N ASN A 31 6.29 6.44 -9.04
CA ASN A 31 5.40 6.86 -7.96
C ASN A 31 5.95 6.50 -6.57
N VAL A 32 7.17 5.95 -6.48
CA VAL A 32 7.76 5.50 -5.22
C VAL A 32 9.00 6.30 -4.88
N VAL A 33 8.91 7.12 -3.82
CA VAL A 33 10.06 7.78 -3.22
C VAL A 33 10.60 6.90 -2.09
N LEU A 34 11.58 6.05 -2.41
CA LEU A 34 12.11 5.03 -1.49
C LEU A 34 12.58 5.59 -0.14
N GLU A 35 13.18 6.77 -0.12
CA GLU A 35 13.69 7.41 1.11
C GLU A 35 12.59 7.79 2.10
N LYS A 36 11.34 7.93 1.64
CA LYS A 36 10.19 8.27 2.48
C LYS A 36 9.44 7.05 3.00
N VAL A 37 9.74 5.86 2.48
CA VAL A 37 9.05 4.61 2.83
C VAL A 37 9.38 4.22 4.26
N LYS A 38 8.34 3.94 5.04
CA LYS A 38 8.43 3.54 6.45
C LYS A 38 8.15 2.06 6.65
N VAL A 39 7.26 1.49 5.83
CA VAL A 39 6.86 0.09 5.94
C VAL A 39 6.73 -0.54 4.55
N VAL A 40 7.33 -1.72 4.39
CA VAL A 40 7.26 -2.52 3.17
C VAL A 40 6.46 -3.79 3.45
N HIS A 41 5.45 -4.04 2.62
CA HIS A 41 4.66 -5.25 2.68
C HIS A 41 5.16 -6.25 1.62
N TYR A 42 5.87 -7.26 2.11
CA TYR A 42 6.28 -8.43 1.32
C TYR A 42 5.13 -9.43 1.23
N CYS A 43 4.20 -9.19 0.30
CA CYS A 43 3.17 -10.16 -0.03
C CYS A 43 3.64 -11.00 -1.23
N ALA A 44 3.62 -12.33 -1.10
CA ALA A 44 3.62 -13.20 -2.26
C ALA A 44 2.20 -13.15 -2.85
N ALA A 45 2.10 -12.79 -4.14
CA ALA A 45 0.83 -12.74 -4.85
C ALA A 45 0.13 -14.10 -4.85
#